data_AF-A0A089QEX4-F1
#
_entry.id   AF-A0A089QEX4-F1
#
_cell.length_a   1.000
_cell.length_b   1.000
_cell.length_c   1.000
_cell.angle_alpha   90.00
_cell.angle_beta   90.00
_cell.angle_gamma   90.00
#
_symmetry.space_group_name_H-M   'P 1'
#
loop_
_entity.id
_entity.type
_entity.pdbx_description
1 polymer ?
#
loop_
_entity_poly.entity_id
_entity_poly.type
_entity_poly.pdbx_seq_one_letter_code
_entity_poly.pdbx_strand_id
1 'polypeptide(L)' 'MQVRRHADRVALALMEAVEWFDWGRWQVEVYDPKGRPVWLRAFQDVDIDVDLKAA' A
#
# COMPACT_ATOMS: atom_id res chain seq x y z
N MET A 1 -6.30 11.94 6.09
CA MET A 1 -5.40 11.55 4.97
C MET A 1 -4.08 10.93 5.43
N GLN A 2 -3.50 11.32 6.58
CA GLN A 2 -2.18 10.85 7.02
C GLN A 2 -2.05 9.32 7.15
N VAL A 3 -3.05 8.66 7.76
CA VAL A 3 -3.04 7.19 7.94
C VAL A 3 -3.02 6.44 6.60
N ARG A 4 -3.78 6.90 5.60
CA ARG A 4 -3.81 6.28 4.26
C ARG A 4 -2.45 6.40 3.57
N ARG A 5 -1.86 7.61 3.56
CA ARG A 5 -0.50 7.83 3.02
C ARG A 5 0.57 7.03 3.75
N HIS A 6 0.44 6.83 5.06
CA HIS A 6 1.37 6.00 5.81
C HIS A 6 1.23 4.53 5.43
N ALA A 7 -0.01 4.04 5.28
CA ALA A 7 -0.29 2.68 4.85
C ALA A 7 0.24 2.41 3.43
N ASP A 8 0.08 3.35 2.49
CA ASP A 8 0.65 3.27 1.14
C ASP A 8 2.18 3.15 1.18
N ARG A 9 2.87 3.95 2.02
CA ARG A 9 4.34 3.86 2.17
C ARG A 9 4.80 2.51 2.71
N VAL A 10 4.06 1.92 3.65
CA VAL A 10 4.39 0.58 4.19
C VAL A 10 4.23 -0.47 3.09
N ALA A 11 3.15 -0.39 2.30
CA ALA A 11 2.93 -1.30 1.19
C ALA A 11 4.03 -1.19 0.12
N LEU A 12 4.42 0.03 -0.26
CA LEU A 12 5.53 0.25 -1.20
C LEU A 12 6.84 -0.34 -0.68
N ALA A 13 7.19 -0.08 0.58
CA ALA A 13 8.41 -0.63 1.18
C ALA A 13 8.43 -2.17 1.20
N LEU A 14 7.27 -2.81 1.38
CA LEU A 14 7.15 -4.27 1.29
C LEU A 14 7.33 -4.77 -0.15
N MET A 15 6.74 -4.07 -1.13
CA MET A 15 6.88 -4.40 -2.55
C MET A 15 8.33 -4.26 -3.04
N GLU A 16 9.04 -3.23 -2.59
CA GLU A 16 10.46 -2.99 -2.93
C GLU A 16 11.40 -4.03 -2.30
N ALA A 17 11.07 -4.53 -1.11
CA ALA A 17 11.91 -5.48 -0.40
C ALA A 17 11.84 -6.91 -0.94
N VAL A 18 10.84 -7.25 -1.77
CA VAL A 18 10.62 -8.61 -2.29
C VAL A 18 10.49 -8.58 -3.81
N GLU A 19 11.55 -9.00 -4.48
CA GLU A 19 11.55 -9.16 -5.93
C GLU A 19 10.73 -10.39 -6.37
N TRP A 20 10.13 -10.30 -7.57
CA TRP A 20 9.41 -11.38 -8.26
C TRP A 20 8.25 -12.01 -7.47
N PHE A 21 7.59 -11.22 -6.64
CA PHE A 21 6.41 -11.65 -5.90
C PHE A 21 5.11 -11.17 -6.55
N ASP A 22 4.11 -12.05 -6.65
CA ASP A 22 2.80 -11.69 -7.17
C ASP A 22 1.95 -10.98 -6.10
N TRP A 23 2.00 -9.65 -6.13
CA TRP A 23 1.21 -8.78 -5.26
C TRP A 23 -0.27 -8.69 -5.67
N GLY A 24 -0.69 -9.29 -6.80
CA GLY A 24 -2.05 -9.16 -7.33
C GLY A 24 -3.15 -9.76 -6.46
N ARG A 25 -2.78 -10.58 -5.46
CA ARG A 25 -3.71 -11.17 -4.48
C ARG A 25 -3.63 -10.52 -3.10
N TRP A 26 -2.89 -9.43 -2.97
CA TRP A 26 -2.61 -8.79 -1.69
C TRP A 26 -3.33 -7.45 -1.54
N GLN A 27 -3.71 -7.13 -0.31
CA GLN A 27 -4.39 -5.89 0.04
C GLN A 27 -3.89 -5.35 1.37
N VAL A 28 -3.97 -4.04 1.51
CA VAL A 28 -3.75 -3.29 2.74
C VAL A 28 -5.10 -3.10 3.42
N GLU A 29 -5.19 -3.52 4.67
CA GLU A 29 -6.34 -3.26 5.53
C GLU A 29 -5.91 -2.44 6.73
N VAL A 30 -6.65 -1.36 7.00
CA VAL A 30 -6.40 -0.50 8.16
C VAL A 30 -7.58 -0.59 9.09
N TYR A 31 -7.28 -0.80 10.36
CA TYR A 31 -8.23 -0.94 11.44
C TYR A 31 -8.13 0.22 12.42
N ASP A 32 -9.25 0.62 13.01
CA ASP A 32 -9.23 1.51 14.17
C ASP A 32 -8.74 0.77 15.43
N PRO A 33 -8.45 1.45 16.55
CA PRO A 33 -8.01 0.81 17.78
C PRO A 33 -9.02 -0.18 18.39
N LYS A 34 -10.27 -0.19 17.93
CA LYS A 34 -11.32 -1.15 18.35
C LYS A 34 -11.38 -2.36 17.41
N GLY A 35 -10.49 -2.46 16.43
CA GLY A 35 -10.46 -3.54 15.45
C GLY A 35 -11.51 -3.42 14.35
N ARG A 36 -12.08 -2.24 14.11
CA ARG A 36 -13.04 -2.04 13.02
C ARG A 36 -12.29 -1.63 11.75
N PRO A 37 -12.58 -2.24 10.59
CA PRO A 37 -11.95 -1.85 9.33
C PRO A 37 -12.39 -0.43 8.96
N VAL A 38 -11.43 0.45 8.72
CA VAL A 38 -11.67 1.85 8.32
C VAL A 38 -11.19 2.13 6.90
N TRP A 39 -10.40 1.23 6.32
CA TRP A 39 -9.91 1.37 4.95
C TRP A 39 -9.36 0.05 4.42
N LEU A 40 -9.53 -0.17 3.11
CA LEU A 40 -9.03 -1.31 2.36
C LEU A 40 -8.54 -0.82 0.99
N ARG A 41 -7.40 -1.35 0.52
CA ARG A 41 -6.82 -1.05 -0.80
C ARG A 41 -6.04 -2.25 -1.33
N ALA A 42 -6.23 -2.64 -2.58
CA ALA A 42 -5.39 -3.66 -3.21
C ALA A 42 -3.97 -3.13 -3.41
N PHE A 43 -2.95 -3.99 -3.29
CA PHE A 43 -1.55 -3.59 -3.54
C PHE A 43 -1.35 -3.07 -4.98
N GLN A 44 -2.13 -3.57 -5.95
CA GLN A 44 -2.13 -3.08 -7.34
C GLN A 44 -2.57 -1.62 -7.48
N ASP A 45 -3.32 -1.10 -6.51
CA ASP A 45 -3.81 0.29 -6.49
C ASP A 45 -2.92 1.19 -5.60
N VAL A 46 -1.84 0.66 -5.00
CA VAL A 46 -0.85 1.46 -4.27
C VAL A 46 0.06 2.10 -5.31
N ASP A 47 0.13 3.44 -5.25
CA ASP A 47 0.56 4.33 -6.34
C ASP A 47 1.86 3.91 -7.06
N ILE A 48 1.73 3.50 -8.33
CA ILE A 48 2.81 3.33 -9.34
C ILE A 48 3.04 4.66 -10.08
N ASP A 49 2.87 5.80 -9.42
CA ASP A 49 2.97 7.14 -10.04
C ASP A 49 4.06 8.03 -9.42
N VAL A 50 4.94 7.46 -8.58
CA VAL A 50 5.96 8.25 -7.86
C VAL A 50 7.25 8.48 -8.67
N ASP A 51 7.52 7.75 -9.77
CA ASP A 51 8.80 7.88 -10.50
C ASP A 51 8.73 8.23 -12.00
N LEU A 52 7.55 8.48 -12.57
CA LEU A 52 7.44 8.94 -13.99
C LEU A 52 7.53 10.47 -14.17
N LYS A 53 7.93 11.21 -13.12
CA LYS A 53 8.17 12.67 -13.17
C LYS A 53 9.56 13.10 -12.67
N ALA A 54 10.54 12.19 -12.69
CA ALA A 54 11.94 12.51 -12.39
C ALA A 54 12.91 12.18 -13.55
N ALA A 55 12.41 12.06 -14.79
CA ALA A 55 13.21 11.93 -16.01
C ALA A 55 13.36 13.28 -16.73
#